data_AF-A0A957IWL1-F1
#
_entry.id   AF-A0A957IWL1-F1
#
_cell.length_a   1.000
_cell.length_b   1.000
_cell.length_c   1.000
_cell.angle_alpha   90.00
_cell.angle_beta   90.00
_cell.angle_gamma   90.00
#
_symmetry.space_group_name_H-M   'P 1'
#
loop_
_entity.id
_entity.type
_entity.pdbx_description
1 polymer ?
#
loop_
_entity_poly.entity_id
_entity_poly.type
_entity_poly.pdbx_seq_one_letter_code
_entity_poly.pdbx_strand_id
1 'polypeptide(L)'
;MKKPYSSRHSETDEAFLHTAKDTDIDLSDIPEITADQIAGAILRVGGKPLPKGKVRVNMYLDADLVAFFKAKAGSRGYQTLINEALRESISGEEFEDMLRRVIREELASYSS
;
A
#
# COMPACT_ATOMS: atom_id res chain seq x y z
N MET A 1 0.71 1.59 -39.18
CA MET A 1 -0.02 2.52 -38.28
C MET A 1 -0.57 1.70 -37.12
N LYS A 2 -0.26 2.03 -35.86
CA LYS A 2 -0.72 1.26 -34.68
C LYS A 2 -2.14 1.69 -34.29
N LYS A 3 -3.06 0.73 -34.12
CA LYS A 3 -4.43 1.00 -33.66
C LYS A 3 -4.42 1.38 -32.16
N PRO A 4 -5.21 2.36 -31.72
CA PRO A 4 -5.34 2.68 -30.29
C PRO A 4 -6.09 1.55 -29.56
N TYR A 5 -5.62 1.20 -28.37
CA TYR A 5 -6.09 0.06 -27.55
C TYR A 5 -7.35 0.34 -26.71
N SER A 6 -7.91 1.56 -26.76
CA SER A 6 -9.11 1.90 -25.99
C SER A 6 -10.18 2.54 -26.87
N SER A 7 -11.42 2.08 -26.71
CA SER A 7 -12.60 2.70 -27.30
C SER A 7 -12.97 3.96 -26.53
N ARG A 8 -13.47 4.99 -27.22
CA ARG A 8 -14.03 6.20 -26.61
C ARG A 8 -15.50 6.05 -26.21
N HIS A 9 -16.09 4.91 -26.55
CA HIS A 9 -17.46 4.57 -26.26
C HIS A 9 -17.45 3.42 -25.26
N SER A 10 -18.09 3.65 -24.12
CA SER A 10 -18.34 2.61 -23.14
C SER A 10 -19.38 1.66 -23.72
N GLU A 11 -19.08 0.36 -23.73
CA GLU A 11 -20.03 -0.70 -24.08
C GLU A 11 -20.80 -1.19 -22.84
N THR A 12 -20.67 -0.48 -21.70
CA THR A 12 -21.34 -0.81 -20.45
C THR A 12 -22.84 -0.55 -20.55
N ASP A 13 -23.63 -1.55 -20.17
CA ASP A 13 -25.07 -1.40 -19.99
C ASP A 13 -25.37 -0.69 -18.66
N GLU A 14 -25.46 0.65 -18.71
CA GLU A 14 -25.67 1.46 -17.51
C GLU A 14 -27.06 1.26 -16.89
N ALA A 15 -28.06 0.86 -17.69
CA ALA A 15 -29.40 0.58 -17.17
C ALA A 15 -29.40 -0.64 -16.24
N PHE A 16 -28.58 -1.65 -16.57
CA PHE A 16 -28.34 -2.81 -15.71
C PHE A 16 -27.68 -2.41 -14.38
N LEU A 17 -26.62 -1.59 -14.40
CA LEU A 17 -25.90 -1.19 -13.19
C LEU A 17 -26.79 -0.50 -12.14
N HIS A 18 -27.80 0.27 -12.55
CA HIS A 18 -28.69 0.97 -11.63
C HIS A 18 -29.81 0.11 -11.04
N THR A 19 -30.07 -1.06 -11.62
CA THR A 19 -31.24 -1.89 -11.28
C THR A 19 -30.87 -3.28 -10.78
N ALA A 20 -29.70 -3.79 -11.18
CA ALA A 20 -29.23 -5.13 -10.85
C ALA A 20 -29.09 -5.33 -9.34
N LYS A 21 -29.42 -6.54 -8.90
CA LYS A 21 -29.17 -7.00 -7.53
C LYS A 21 -27.93 -7.88 -7.52
N ASP A 22 -27.35 -8.10 -6.34
CA ASP A 22 -26.16 -8.96 -6.18
C ASP A 22 -26.34 -10.37 -6.76
N THR A 23 -27.58 -10.90 -6.79
CA THR A 23 -27.89 -12.22 -7.36
C THR A 23 -27.82 -12.27 -8.88
N ASP A 24 -27.87 -11.11 -9.54
CA ASP A 24 -27.83 -10.99 -11.00
C ASP A 24 -26.38 -10.89 -11.52
N ILE A 25 -25.39 -10.86 -10.62
CA ILE A 25 -23.96 -10.81 -10.94
C ILE A 25 -23.48 -12.22 -11.30
N ASP A 26 -23.01 -12.38 -12.53
CA ASP A 26 -22.33 -13.61 -12.96
C ASP A 26 -20.92 -13.66 -12.36
N LEU A 27 -20.64 -14.70 -11.59
CA LEU A 27 -19.34 -14.98 -10.98
C LEU A 27 -18.67 -16.22 -11.60
N SER A 28 -19.19 -16.73 -12.72
CA SER A 28 -18.70 -17.97 -13.34
C SER A 28 -17.24 -17.90 -13.79
N ASP A 29 -16.73 -16.71 -14.08
CA ASP A 29 -15.34 -16.42 -14.46
C ASP A 29 -14.43 -16.02 -13.28
N ILE A 30 -15.00 -15.79 -12.10
CA ILE A 30 -14.29 -15.34 -10.89
C ILE A 30 -14.35 -16.47 -9.84
N PRO A 31 -13.34 -17.36 -9.80
CA PRO A 31 -13.32 -18.41 -8.79
C PRO A 31 -13.20 -17.83 -7.38
N GLU A 32 -13.85 -18.46 -6.40
CA GLU A 32 -13.67 -18.11 -4.99
C GLU A 32 -12.21 -18.31 -4.56
N ILE A 33 -11.67 -17.31 -3.86
CA ILE A 33 -10.29 -17.37 -3.34
C ILE A 33 -10.27 -18.26 -2.10
N THR A 34 -9.44 -19.29 -2.10
CA THR A 34 -9.28 -20.18 -0.94
C THR A 34 -8.39 -19.55 0.13
N ALA A 35 -8.56 -19.96 1.40
CA ALA A 35 -7.71 -19.49 2.50
C ALA A 35 -6.21 -19.76 2.25
N ASP A 36 -5.88 -20.88 1.62
CA ASP A 36 -4.51 -21.25 1.26
C ASP A 36 -3.92 -20.30 0.22
N GLN A 37 -4.74 -19.85 -0.74
CA GLN A 37 -4.34 -18.85 -1.73
C GLN A 37 -4.08 -17.49 -1.08
N ILE A 38 -4.89 -17.09 -0.09
CA ILE A 38 -4.67 -15.84 0.68
C ILE A 38 -3.39 -15.94 1.53
N ALA A 39 -3.15 -17.09 2.18
CA ALA A 39 -1.95 -17.29 2.99
C ALA A 39 -0.66 -17.11 2.17
N GLY A 40 -0.69 -17.57 0.91
CA GLY A 40 0.39 -17.41 -0.07
C GLY A 40 0.55 -16.00 -0.65
N ALA A 41 -0.44 -15.11 -0.48
CA ALA A 41 -0.42 -13.79 -1.11
C ALA A 41 0.75 -12.92 -0.64
N ILE A 42 1.30 -12.11 -1.55
CA ILE A 42 2.42 -11.20 -1.30
C ILE A 42 1.98 -9.79 -1.71
N LEU A 43 2.05 -8.84 -0.79
CA LEU A 43 1.79 -7.43 -1.11
C LEU A 43 2.84 -6.94 -2.11
N ARG A 44 2.39 -6.29 -3.18
CA ARG A 44 3.25 -5.67 -4.19
C ARG A 44 2.99 -4.17 -4.27
N VAL A 45 4.04 -3.36 -4.29
CA VAL A 45 3.97 -1.91 -4.55
C VAL A 45 4.87 -1.60 -5.74
N GLY A 46 4.33 -0.90 -6.75
CA GLY A 46 5.06 -0.61 -8.00
C GLY A 46 5.52 -1.87 -8.75
N GLY A 47 4.76 -2.97 -8.65
CA GLY A 47 5.07 -4.26 -9.27
C GLY A 47 6.11 -5.12 -8.52
N LYS A 48 6.73 -4.61 -7.46
CA LYS A 48 7.75 -5.32 -6.67
C LYS A 48 7.14 -5.96 -5.41
N PRO A 49 7.48 -7.22 -5.08
CA PRO A 49 7.04 -7.86 -3.84
C PRO A 49 7.67 -7.19 -2.62
N LEU A 50 6.86 -6.86 -1.62
CA LEU A 50 7.33 -6.38 -0.33
C LEU A 50 7.58 -7.57 0.61
N PRO A 51 8.67 -7.55 1.39
CA PRO A 51 8.90 -8.57 2.41
C PRO A 51 7.76 -8.56 3.44
N LYS A 52 7.32 -9.76 3.85
CA LYS A 52 6.32 -9.91 4.90
C LYS A 52 6.95 -9.51 6.25
N GLY A 53 6.41 -8.48 6.92
CA GLY A 53 6.81 -8.09 8.27
C GLY A 53 7.46 -6.70 8.37
N LYS A 54 8.20 -6.48 9.48
CA LYS A 54 8.89 -5.20 9.75
C LYS A 54 10.24 -5.17 9.03
N VAL A 55 10.54 -4.07 8.35
CA VAL A 55 11.86 -3.83 7.75
C VAL A 55 12.75 -3.10 8.76
N ARG A 56 13.97 -3.59 8.95
CA ARG A 56 14.98 -2.87 9.74
C ARG A 56 15.56 -1.76 8.88
N VAL A 57 15.29 -0.52 9.26
CA VAL A 57 15.91 0.67 8.67
C VAL A 57 16.99 1.19 9.61
N ASN A 58 18.12 1.65 9.05
CA ASN A 58 19.10 2.42 9.79
C ASN A 58 18.87 3.89 9.42
N MET A 59 18.24 4.63 10.33
CA MET A 59 17.96 6.06 10.16
C MET A 59 18.18 6.77 11.49
N TYR A 60 18.51 8.07 11.42
CA TYR A 60 18.57 8.91 12.60
C TYR A 60 17.16 9.40 12.96
N LEU A 61 16.86 9.41 14.26
CA LEU A 61 15.70 10.07 14.84
C LEU A 61 16.21 11.01 15.93
N ASP A 62 15.56 12.16 16.08
CA ASP A 62 15.96 13.13 17.09
C ASP A 62 15.82 12.54 18.50
N ALA A 63 16.75 12.92 19.38
CA ALA A 63 16.84 12.36 20.72
C ALA A 63 15.59 12.68 21.56
N ASP A 64 15.02 13.87 21.37
CA ASP A 64 13.78 14.32 22.00
C ASP A 64 12.56 13.54 21.50
N LEU A 65 12.48 13.25 20.20
CA LEU A 65 11.44 12.41 19.61
C LEU A 65 11.48 10.99 20.19
N VAL A 66 12.68 10.40 20.25
CA VAL A 66 12.87 9.08 20.87
C VAL A 66 12.51 9.11 22.35
N ALA A 67 12.90 10.16 23.08
CA ALA A 67 12.56 10.33 24.49
C ALA A 67 11.04 10.47 24.70
N PHE A 68 10.36 11.25 23.87
CA PHE A 68 8.91 11.44 23.88
C PHE A 68 8.18 10.10 23.68
N PHE A 69 8.54 9.35 22.64
CA PHE A 69 7.90 8.06 22.37
C PHE A 69 8.25 6.99 23.41
N LYS A 70 9.44 7.04 24.01
CA LYS A 70 9.79 6.17 25.15
C LYS A 70 8.96 6.49 26.40
N ALA A 71 8.70 7.77 26.68
CA ALA A 71 7.82 8.16 27.78
C ALA A 71 6.36 7.78 27.52
N LYS A 72 5.91 7.89 26.26
CA LYS A 72 4.55 7.53 25.82
C LYS A 72 4.30 6.02 25.73
N ALA A 73 5.35 5.24 25.52
CA ALA A 73 5.31 3.81 25.25
C ALA A 73 4.54 2.99 26.30
N GLY A 74 4.72 3.26 27.60
CA GLY A 74 4.14 2.40 28.63
C GLY A 74 4.47 0.92 28.38
N SER A 75 3.44 0.07 28.25
CA SER A 75 3.58 -1.35 27.88
C SER A 75 3.74 -1.61 26.37
N ARG A 76 3.44 -0.63 25.52
CA ARG A 76 3.52 -0.70 24.06
C ARG A 76 4.90 -0.21 23.62
N GLY A 77 5.68 -0.99 22.87
CA GLY A 77 7.04 -0.56 22.49
C GLY A 77 7.05 0.79 21.75
N TYR A 78 8.00 1.68 22.07
CA TYR A 78 8.10 3.02 21.46
C TYR A 78 8.19 2.99 19.93
N GLN A 79 8.83 1.97 19.36
CA GLN A 79 8.89 1.74 17.91
C GLN A 79 7.51 1.49 17.29
N THR A 80 6.61 0.82 18.03
CA THR A 80 5.23 0.58 17.57
C THR A 80 4.47 1.90 17.48
N LEU A 81 4.63 2.78 18.47
CA LEU A 81 4.01 4.10 18.46
C LEU A 81 4.56 5.00 17.35
N ILE A 82 5.87 4.95 17.10
CA ILE A 82 6.48 5.66 15.96
C ILE A 82 5.89 5.15 14.65
N ASN A 83 5.79 3.83 14.48
CA ASN A 83 5.20 3.25 13.27
C ASN A 83 3.72 3.61 13.09
N GLU A 84 2.94 3.70 14.16
CA GLU A 84 1.54 4.12 14.11
C GLU A 84 1.43 5.60 13.71
N ALA A 85 2.22 6.47 14.31
CA ALA A 85 2.26 7.89 13.94
C ALA A 85 2.65 8.10 12.47
N LEU A 86 3.62 7.34 11.95
CA LEU A 86 3.98 7.37 10.53
C LEU A 86 2.84 6.87 9.62
N ARG A 87 2.03 5.90 10.07
CA ARG A 87 0.86 5.42 9.30
C ARG A 87 -0.27 6.46 9.29
N GLU A 88 -0.50 7.12 10.41
CA GLU A 88 -1.47 8.22 10.52
C GLU A 88 -1.04 9.40 9.64
N SER A 89 0.25 9.74 9.61
CA SER A 89 0.77 10.81 8.75
C SER A 89 0.71 10.48 7.25
N ILE A 90 0.83 9.20 6.87
CA ILE A 90 0.60 8.73 5.48
C ILE A 90 -0.87 8.90 5.09
N SER A 91 -1.79 8.60 5.99
CA SER A 91 -3.23 8.61 5.71
C SER A 91 -3.81 10.02 5.56
N GLY A 92 -3.05 11.07 5.93
CA GLY A 92 -3.47 12.47 5.93
C GLY A 92 -3.33 13.26 4.63
N GLU A 93 -2.46 12.85 3.68
CA GLU A 93 -2.53 13.05 2.20
C GLU A 93 -1.17 12.99 1.44
N GLU A 94 -0.01 13.44 1.96
CA GLU A 94 1.19 13.65 1.09
C GLU A 94 2.54 13.05 1.54
N PHE A 95 2.60 12.31 2.66
CA PHE A 95 3.89 11.74 3.11
C PHE A 95 4.43 10.62 2.19
N GLU A 96 3.55 10.03 1.40
CA GLU A 96 3.88 8.92 0.50
C GLU A 96 4.76 9.33 -0.68
N ASP A 97 4.54 10.52 -1.23
CA ASP A 97 5.35 11.04 -2.33
C ASP A 97 6.74 11.48 -1.84
N MET A 98 6.81 11.96 -0.60
CA MET A 98 8.04 12.29 0.13
C MET A 98 8.95 11.06 0.35
N LEU A 99 8.39 9.89 0.69
CA LEU A 99 9.16 8.63 0.84
C LEU A 99 9.60 8.02 -0.51
N ARG A 100 8.77 8.14 -1.55
CA ARG A 100 9.10 7.68 -2.92
C ARG A 100 10.28 8.43 -3.53
N ARG A 101 10.52 9.67 -3.12
CA ARG A 101 11.67 10.48 -3.58
C ARG A 101 12.95 10.11 -2.84
N VAL A 102 12.90 10.05 -1.51
CA VAL A 102 14.05 9.76 -0.65
C VAL A 102 14.65 8.37 -0.95
N ILE A 103 13.83 7.33 -1.13
CA ILE A 103 14.35 5.98 -1.46
C ILE A 103 14.97 5.92 -2.86
N ARG A 104 14.52 6.77 -3.80
CA ARG A 104 15.02 6.80 -5.17
C ARG A 104 16.35 7.55 -5.28
N GLU A 105 16.57 8.59 -4.47
CA GLU A 105 17.83 9.34 -4.36
C GLU A 105 18.92 8.51 -3.66
N GLU A 106 18.57 7.74 -2.61
CA GLU A 106 19.54 6.90 -1.88
C GLU A 106 19.97 5.63 -2.62
N LEU A 107 19.10 4.97 -3.40
CA LEU A 107 19.52 3.80 -4.19
C LEU A 107 20.36 4.17 -5.43
N ALA A 108 20.25 5.41 -5.91
CA ALA A 108 21.06 5.89 -7.04
C ALA A 108 22.50 6.23 -6.61
N SER A 109 22.70 6.76 -5.40
CA SER A 109 24.02 7.08 -4.82
C SER A 109 24.86 5.86 -4.43
N TYR A 110 24.31 4.65 -4.39
CA TYR A 110 25.05 3.40 -4.20
C TYR A 110 25.39 2.64 -5.51
N SER A 111 25.03 3.20 -6.68
CA SER A 111 25.25 2.58 -8.00
C SER A 111 26.22 3.35 -8.91
N SER A 112 26.94 4.36 -8.41
CA SER A 112 27.99 5.09 -9.14
C SER A 112 29.30 5.12 -8.36
#